data_AF-A0A0Q0WVW9-F1
#
_entry.id   AF-A0A0Q0WVW9-F1
#
_cell.length_a   1.000
_cell.length_b   1.000
_cell.length_c   1.000
_cell.angle_alpha   90.00
_cell.angle_beta   90.00
_cell.angle_gamma   90.00
#
_symmetry.space_group_name_H-M   'P 1'
#
loop_
_entity.id
_entity.type
_entity.pdbx_description
1 polymer ?
#
loop_
_entity_poly.entity_id
_entity_poly.type
_entity_poly.pdbx_seq_one_letter_code
_entity_poly.pdbx_strand_id
1 'polypeptide(L)'
;MILILPIIALALWILSIFLVKSWRHFWLYLITNFLIVLIYTINTLYGKLEFIGHDEYGLGRLMLLFVFPIAHAVIGFIFALVINRFISASK
;
A
#
# COMPACT_ATOMS: atom_id res chain seq x y z
N MET A 1 14.68 -3.67 -14.19
CA MET A 1 13.44 -4.42 -13.89
C MET A 1 12.88 -4.08 -12.51
N ILE A 2 13.70 -4.08 -11.44
CA ILE A 2 13.27 -3.80 -10.06
C ILE A 2 12.62 -2.41 -9.88
N LEU A 3 13.10 -1.37 -10.60
CA LEU A 3 12.56 -0.01 -10.51
C LEU A 3 11.17 0.19 -11.14
N ILE A 4 10.67 -0.76 -11.93
CA ILE A 4 9.35 -0.64 -12.59
C ILE A 4 8.24 -1.00 -11.60
N LEU A 5 8.48 -1.94 -10.69
CA LEU A 5 7.48 -2.44 -9.75
C LEU A 5 6.93 -1.36 -8.80
N PRO A 6 7.75 -0.45 -8.24
CA PRO A 6 7.26 0.64 -7.41
C PRO A 6 6.38 1.63 -8.19
N ILE A 7 6.70 1.87 -9.47
CA ILE A 7 5.90 2.73 -10.35
C ILE A 7 4.53 2.10 -10.58
N ILE A 8 4.48 0.80 -10.85
CA ILE A 8 3.22 0.05 -10.99
C ILE A 8 2.41 0.10 -9.69
N ALA A 9 3.05 -0.13 -8.54
CA ALA A 9 2.38 -0.05 -7.24
C ALA A 9 1.78 1.34 -6.98
N LEU A 10 2.51 2.40 -7.29
CA LEU A 10 2.01 3.78 -7.19
C LEU A 10 0.80 4.00 -8.11
N ALA A 11 0.87 3.53 -9.36
CA ALA A 11 -0.25 3.62 -10.30
C ALA A 11 -1.49 2.87 -9.80
N LEU A 12 -1.32 1.65 -9.26
CA LEU A 12 -2.41 0.87 -8.68
C LEU A 12 -3.05 1.57 -7.47
N TRP A 13 -2.25 2.18 -6.61
CA TRP A 13 -2.74 2.94 -5.46
C TRP A 13 -3.50 4.21 -5.89
N ILE A 14 -3.00 4.94 -6.88
CA ILE A 14 -3.73 6.09 -7.46
C ILE A 14 -5.07 5.62 -8.06
N LEU A 15 -5.05 4.54 -8.83
CA LEU A 15 -6.25 3.99 -9.44
C LEU A 15 -7.26 3.51 -8.38
N SER A 16 -6.80 2.91 -7.28
CA SER A 16 -7.67 2.48 -6.18
C SER A 16 -8.43 3.66 -5.56
N ILE A 17 -7.75 4.80 -5.36
CA ILE A 17 -8.37 6.05 -4.88
C ILE A 17 -9.45 6.53 -5.85
N PHE A 18 -9.17 6.53 -7.16
CA PHE A 18 -10.16 6.94 -8.17
C PHE A 18 -11.40 6.06 -8.20
N LEU A 19 -11.24 4.74 -8.05
CA LEU A 19 -12.34 3.78 -8.04
C LEU A 19 -13.29 3.98 -6.85
N VAL A 20 -12.77 4.32 -5.68
CA VAL A 20 -13.59 4.46 -4.45
C VAL A 20 -13.98 5.90 -4.14
N LYS A 21 -13.70 6.87 -5.03
CA LYS A 21 -13.93 8.31 -4.78
C LYS A 21 -15.37 8.69 -4.43
N SER A 22 -16.35 7.91 -4.89
CA SER A 22 -17.78 8.15 -4.64
C SER A 22 -18.34 7.32 -3.48
N TRP A 23 -17.50 6.56 -2.81
CA TRP A 23 -17.90 5.76 -1.66
C TRP A 23 -18.16 6.64 -0.44
N ARG A 24 -19.25 6.37 0.30
CA ARG A 24 -19.58 7.09 1.55
C ARG A 24 -18.43 7.09 2.58
N HIS A 25 -17.60 6.05 2.59
CA HIS A 25 -16.48 5.89 3.51
C HIS A 25 -15.12 6.25 2.89
N PHE A 26 -15.10 7.03 1.81
CA PHE A 26 -13.86 7.42 1.10
C PHE A 26 -12.79 7.99 2.04
N TRP A 27 -13.14 8.93 2.91
CA TRP A 27 -12.18 9.55 3.84
C TRP A 27 -11.60 8.55 4.83
N LEU A 28 -12.43 7.63 5.33
CA LEU A 28 -11.96 6.56 6.21
C LEU A 28 -10.96 5.65 5.47
N TYR A 29 -11.30 5.25 4.23
CA TYR A 29 -10.38 4.49 3.38
C TYR A 29 -9.04 5.21 3.18
N LEU A 30 -9.07 6.49 2.82
CA LEU A 30 -7.85 7.25 2.53
C LEU A 30 -6.96 7.39 3.79
N ILE A 31 -7.55 7.74 4.94
CA ILE A 31 -6.83 7.89 6.21
C ILE A 31 -6.25 6.55 6.66
N THR A 32 -7.03 5.46 6.60
CA THR A 32 -6.55 4.13 7.01
C THR A 32 -5.40 3.65 6.13
N ASN A 33 -5.48 3.82 4.80
CA ASN A 33 -4.37 3.48 3.92
C ASN A 33 -3.12 4.31 4.25
N PHE A 34 -3.27 5.62 4.43
CA PHE A 34 -2.16 6.49 4.79
C PHE A 34 -1.51 6.10 6.13
N LEU A 35 -2.31 5.77 7.15
CA LEU A 35 -1.82 5.30 8.44
C LEU A 35 -1.06 3.97 8.32
N ILE A 36 -1.57 3.02 7.53
CA ILE A 36 -0.87 1.75 7.30
C ILE A 36 0.50 2.00 6.65
N VAL A 37 0.54 2.86 5.61
CA VAL A 37 1.78 3.27 4.95
C VAL A 37 2.77 3.85 5.94
N LEU A 38 2.30 4.79 6.77
CA LEU A 38 3.12 5.43 7.77
C LEU A 38 3.67 4.43 8.80
N ILE A 39 2.81 3.54 9.31
CA ILE A 39 3.16 2.55 10.33
C ILE A 39 4.24 1.59 9.80
N TYR A 40 4.03 0.96 8.64
CA TYR A 40 5.03 0.02 8.14
C TYR A 40 6.32 0.75 7.74
N THR A 41 6.24 2.00 7.26
CA THR A 41 7.44 2.77 6.89
C THR A 41 8.28 3.09 8.12
N ILE A 42 7.66 3.59 9.19
CA ILE A 42 8.34 3.85 10.47
C ILE A 42 8.94 2.57 11.04
N ASN A 43 8.17 1.47 11.05
CA ASN A 43 8.68 0.18 11.53
C ASN A 43 9.85 -0.33 10.69
N THR A 44 9.83 -0.13 9.37
CA THR A 44 10.91 -0.57 8.49
C THR A 44 12.17 0.28 8.65
N LEU A 45 12.03 1.59 8.83
CA LEU A 45 13.16 2.52 8.98
C LEU A 45 13.78 2.48 10.38
N TYR A 46 12.96 2.43 11.43
CA TYR A 46 13.40 2.64 12.81
C TYR A 46 13.15 1.43 13.73
N GLY A 47 12.31 0.48 13.32
CA GLY A 47 11.99 -0.69 14.14
C GLY A 47 13.15 -1.68 14.21
N LYS A 48 13.16 -2.50 15.27
CA LYS A 48 14.04 -3.67 15.37
C LYS A 48 13.40 -4.83 14.61
N LEU A 49 13.95 -5.15 13.44
CA LEU A 49 13.41 -6.19 12.56
C LEU A 49 14.19 -7.49 12.78
N GLU A 50 13.88 -8.19 13.87
CA GLU A 50 14.61 -9.41 14.29
C GLU A 50 14.63 -10.51 13.21
N PHE A 51 13.59 -10.56 12.36
CA PHE A 51 13.47 -11.55 11.29
C PHE A 51 14.43 -11.33 10.09
N ILE A 52 15.03 -10.14 9.96
CA ILE A 52 16.02 -9.87 8.90
C ILE A 52 17.41 -10.39 9.30
N GLY A 53 17.66 -10.57 10.60
CA GLY A 53 18.98 -10.91 11.12
C GLY A 53 19.96 -9.75 10.99
N HIS A 54 21.20 -10.04 10.60
CA HIS A 54 22.25 -9.04 10.43
C HIS A 54 22.04 -8.23 9.14
N ASP A 55 21.53 -7.01 9.27
CA ASP A 55 21.33 -6.06 8.16
C ASP A 55 22.30 -4.88 8.25
N GLU A 56 23.60 -5.18 8.26
CA GLU A 56 24.66 -4.18 8.45
C GLU A 56 24.65 -3.06 7.41
N TYR A 57 24.25 -3.39 6.17
CA TYR A 57 24.18 -2.46 5.05
C TYR A 57 22.78 -1.90 4.80
N GLY A 58 21.77 -2.30 5.57
CA GLY A 58 20.38 -1.85 5.41
C GLY A 58 19.68 -2.37 4.14
N LEU A 59 20.26 -3.35 3.44
CA LEU A 59 19.72 -3.92 2.20
C LEU A 59 18.40 -4.66 2.44
N GLY A 60 18.28 -5.35 3.58
CA GLY A 60 17.05 -6.03 3.96
C GLY A 60 15.92 -5.04 4.18
N ARG A 61 16.17 -3.97 4.93
CA ARG A 61 15.23 -2.85 5.11
C ARG A 61 14.86 -2.19 3.79
N LEU A 62 15.84 -1.94 2.92
CA LEU A 62 15.60 -1.37 1.60
C LEU A 62 14.66 -2.25 0.77
N MET A 63 14.85 -3.57 0.79
CA MET A 63 13.96 -4.51 0.10
C MET A 63 12.54 -4.47 0.67
N LEU A 64 12.37 -4.40 1.99
CA LEU A 64 11.05 -4.27 2.62
C LEU A 64 10.33 -2.96 2.26
N LEU A 65 11.07 -1.87 2.11
CA LEU A 65 10.54 -0.58 1.63
C LEU A 65 10.00 -0.67 0.20
N PHE A 66 10.38 -1.69 -0.59
CA PHE A 66 9.74 -1.97 -1.88
C PHE A 66 8.62 -2.99 -1.76
N VAL A 67 8.83 -4.08 -1.04
CA VAL A 67 7.89 -5.19 -0.94
C VAL A 67 6.58 -4.78 -0.25
N PHE A 68 6.64 -4.04 0.87
CA PHE A 68 5.43 -3.66 1.60
C PHE A 68 4.52 -2.70 0.82
N PRO A 69 5.03 -1.61 0.19
CA PRO A 69 4.17 -0.78 -0.65
C PRO A 69 3.55 -1.53 -1.83
N ILE A 70 4.29 -2.45 -2.47
CA ILE A 70 3.75 -3.25 -3.57
C ILE A 70 2.60 -4.14 -3.08
N ALA A 71 2.81 -4.89 -2.00
CA ALA A 71 1.78 -5.74 -1.42
C ALA A 71 0.56 -4.93 -0.97
N HIS A 72 0.79 -3.80 -0.30
CA HIS A 72 -0.25 -2.89 0.15
C HIS A 72 -1.07 -2.33 -1.01
N ALA A 73 -0.41 -1.87 -2.09
CA ALA A 73 -1.08 -1.34 -3.28
C ALA A 73 -1.93 -2.41 -3.98
N VAL A 74 -1.45 -3.65 -4.10
CA VAL A 74 -2.22 -4.75 -4.70
C VAL A 74 -3.47 -5.06 -3.87
N ILE A 75 -3.34 -5.19 -2.55
CA ILE A 75 -4.47 -5.46 -1.65
C ILE A 75 -5.47 -4.30 -1.70
N GLY A 76 -4.99 -3.05 -1.60
CA GLY A 76 -5.81 -1.84 -1.66
C GLY A 76 -6.55 -1.69 -3.00
N PHE A 77 -5.94 -2.11 -4.10
CA PHE A 77 -6.54 -2.12 -5.43
C PHE A 77 -7.63 -3.20 -5.57
N ILE A 78 -7.36 -4.44 -5.11
CA ILE A 78 -8.37 -5.52 -5.10
C ILE A 78 -9.60 -5.08 -4.27
N PHE A 79 -9.36 -4.51 -3.09
CA PHE A 79 -10.43 -3.97 -2.25
C PHE A 79 -11.23 -2.88 -3.00
N ALA A 80 -10.54 -1.95 -3.67
CA ALA A 80 -11.19 -0.89 -4.43
C ALA A 80 -12.05 -1.42 -5.59
N LEU A 81 -11.62 -2.47 -6.29
CA LEU A 81 -12.42 -3.13 -7.32
C LEU A 81 -13.73 -3.70 -6.75
N VAL A 82 -13.65 -4.37 -5.60
CA VAL A 82 -14.82 -4.94 -4.92
C VAL A 82 -15.79 -3.84 -4.51
N ILE A 83 -15.31 -2.79 -3.84
CA ILE A 83 -16.15 -1.68 -3.39
C ILE A 83 -16.75 -0.91 -4.57
N ASN A 84 -15.98 -0.64 -5.62
CA ASN A 84 -16.49 0.04 -6.80
C ASN A 84 -17.64 -0.74 -7.45
N ARG A 85 -17.56 -2.07 -7.48
CA ARG A 85 -18.67 -2.91 -7.96
C ARG A 85 -19.93 -2.72 -7.13
N PHE A 86 -19.83 -2.66 -5.81
CA PHE A 86 -20.98 -2.39 -4.93
C PHE A 86 -21.57 -1.00 -5.15
N ILE A 87 -20.72 0.02 -5.31
CA ILE A 87 -21.16 1.39 -5.60
C ILE A 87 -21.93 1.44 -6.92
N SER A 88 -21.38 0.84 -7.98
CA SER A 88 -22.02 0.79 -9.29
C SER A 88 -23.35 0.03 -9.30
N ALA A 89 -23.51 -1.02 -8.49
CA ALA A 89 -24.75 -1.77 -8.39
C ALA A 89 -25.83 -1.04 -7.56
N SER A 90 -25.46 -0.04 -6.76
CA SER A 90 -26.38 0.75 -5.93
C SER A 90 -26.92 2.01 -6.62
N LYS A 91 -26.47 2.30 -7.84
CA LYS A 91 -26.94 3.40 -8.68
C LYS A 91 -28.00 2.90 -9.66
#